data_AF-E9GMV2-F1
#
_entry.id   AF-E9GMV2-F1
#
_cell.length_a   1.000
_cell.length_b   1.000
_cell.length_c   1.000
_cell.angle_alpha   90.00
_cell.angle_beta   90.00
_cell.angle_gamma   90.00
#
_symmetry.space_group_name_H-M   'P 1'
#
loop_
_entity.id
_entity.type
_entity.pdbx_description
1 polymer ?
#
loop_
_entity_poly.entity_id
_entity_poly.type
_entity_poly.pdbx_seq_one_letter_code
_entity_poly.pdbx_strand_id
1 'polypeptide(L)' 'MNKKIRNGQLSQHNFILVVGEKEQTNGTVNIRTRDNKVHGEHTIAKVIERFTQLSKDKTLNSEDSF' A
#
# COMPACT_ATOMS: atom_id res chain seq x y z
N MET A 1 -6.45 -15.09 -5.28
CA MET A 1 -6.04 -13.84 -4.60
C MET A 1 -4.82 -14.04 -3.70
N ASN A 2 -4.84 -15.03 -2.80
CA ASN A 2 -3.75 -15.31 -1.84
C ASN A 2 -2.36 -15.56 -2.47
N LYS A 3 -2.28 -16.15 -3.67
CA LYS A 3 -1.01 -16.42 -4.37
C LYS A 3 -0.28 -15.14 -4.82
N LYS A 4 -1.02 -14.10 -5.25
CA LYS A 4 -0.44 -12.82 -5.72
C LYS A 4 0.09 -11.97 -4.55
N ILE A 5 -0.65 -11.95 -3.44
CA ILE A 5 -0.22 -11.25 -2.21
C ILE A 5 1.06 -11.87 -1.66
N ARG A 6 1.12 -13.21 -1.56
CA ARG A 6 2.32 -13.93 -1.10
C ARG A 6 3.54 -13.70 -2.00
N ASN A 7 3.36 -13.64 -3.32
CA ASN A 7 4.47 -13.31 -4.25
C ASN A 7 4.94 -11.85 -4.13
N GLY A 8 4.03 -10.90 -3.87
CA GLY A 8 4.40 -9.51 -3.60
C GLY A 8 5.27 -9.35 -2.35
N GLN A 9 4.96 -10.11 -1.29
CA GLN A 9 5.76 -10.16 -0.06
C GLN A 9 7.16 -10.75 -0.30
N LEU A 10 7.24 -11.85 -1.06
CA LEU A 10 8.52 -12.49 -1.44
C LEU A 10 9.39 -11.60 -2.35
N SER A 11 8.77 -10.72 -3.13
CA SER A 11 9.47 -9.76 -4.01
C SER A 11 9.94 -8.49 -3.28
N GLN A 12 9.83 -8.46 -1.95
CA GLN A 12 10.21 -7.33 -1.08
C GLN A 12 9.53 -5.99 -1.41
N HIS A 13 8.32 -5.99 -1.96
CA HIS A 13 7.56 -4.76 -2.11
C HIS A 13 7.05 -4.28 -0.74
N ASN A 14 7.40 -3.05 -0.36
CA ASN A 14 7.02 -2.46 0.93
C ASN A 14 5.50 -2.25 1.06
N PHE A 15 4.82 -1.96 -0.05
CA PHE A 15 3.38 -1.72 -0.09
C PHE A 15 2.70 -2.54 -1.19
N ILE A 16 1.56 -3.15 -0.86
CA ILE A 16 0.70 -3.89 -1.76
C ILE A 16 -0.62 -3.12 -1.86
N LEU A 17 -0.87 -2.53 -3.02
CA LEU A 17 -2.10 -1.82 -3.35
C LEU A 17 -3.11 -2.81 -3.92
N VAL A 18 -4.22 -3.00 -3.20
CA VAL A 18 -5.34 -3.84 -3.63
C VAL A 18 -6.46 -2.94 -4.11
N VAL A 19 -6.84 -3.10 -5.38
CA VAL A 19 -7.98 -2.40 -5.98
C VAL A 19 -9.01 -3.45 -6.35
N GLY A 20 -10.12 -3.46 -5.62
CA GLY A 20 -11.32 -4.21 -5.96
C GLY A 20 -12.35 -3.32 -6.65
N GLU A 21 -13.54 -3.88 -6.88
CA GLU A 21 -14.65 -3.21 -7.56
C GLU A 21 -15.21 -2.03 -6.72
N LYS A 22 -15.22 -2.19 -5.40
CA LYS A 22 -15.61 -1.14 -4.45
C LYS A 22 -14.62 0.02 -4.45
N GLU A 23 -13.33 -0.31 -4.40
CA GLU A 23 -12.22 0.66 -4.42
C GLU A 23 -12.18 1.43 -5.74
N GLN A 24 -12.42 0.74 -6.86
CA GLN A 24 -12.51 1.37 -8.18
C GLN A 24 -13.67 2.37 -8.26
N THR A 25 -14.83 2.03 -7.69
CA THR A 25 -16.01 2.89 -7.68
C THR A 25 -15.80 4.12 -6.78
N ASN A 26 -15.15 3.93 -5.63
CA ASN A 26 -14.93 4.99 -4.64
C ASN A 26 -13.68 5.84 -4.92
N GLY A 27 -12.85 5.49 -5.91
CA GLY A 27 -11.58 6.18 -6.16
C GLY A 27 -10.57 6.00 -5.01
N THR A 28 -10.67 4.88 -4.30
CA THR A 28 -9.84 4.52 -3.17
C THR A 28 -8.99 3.31 -3.50
N VAL A 29 -8.02 3.00 -2.65
CA VAL A 29 -7.16 1.82 -2.74
C VAL A 29 -6.94 1.28 -1.34
N ASN A 30 -6.88 -0.05 -1.22
CA ASN A 30 -6.57 -0.69 0.05
C ASN A 30 -5.07 -0.99 0.12
N ILE A 31 -4.41 -0.49 1.16
CA ILE A 31 -2.95 -0.65 1.32
C ILE A 31 -2.67 -1.75 2.34
N ARG A 32 -1.85 -2.71 1.93
CA ARG A 32 -1.27 -3.74 2.81
C ARG A 32 0.23 -3.66 2.83
N THR A 33 0.84 -3.90 3.97
CA THR A 33 2.30 -3.96 4.09
C THR A 33 2.83 -5.35 3.75
N ARG A 34 4.15 -5.44 3.60
CA ARG A 34 4.88 -6.70 3.46
C ARG A 34 4.56 -7.68 4.61
N ASP A 35 4.41 -7.19 5.83
CA ASP A 35 4.09 -8.00 7.01
C ASP A 35 2.60 -8.37 7.14
N ASN A 36 1.82 -8.19 6.07
CA ASN A 36 0.39 -8.49 6.02
C ASN A 36 -0.46 -7.62 6.97
N LYS A 37 0.06 -6.47 7.42
CA LYS A 37 -0.75 -5.48 8.13
C LYS A 37 -1.63 -4.74 7.12
N VAL A 38 -2.89 -4.52 7.50
CA VAL A 38 -3.85 -3.74 6.72
C VAL A 38 -3.82 -2.31 7.22
N HIS A 39 -3.36 -1.38 6.38
CA HIS A 39 -3.40 0.06 6.67
C HIS A 39 -4.77 0.68 6.37
N GLY A 40 -5.61 -0.04 5.63
CA GLY A 40 -7.00 0.34 5.37
C GLY A 40 -7.19 0.94 3.97
N GLU A 41 -8.33 1.60 3.80
CA GLU A 41 -8.75 2.22 2.55
C GLU A 41 -8.34 3.70 2.53
N HIS A 42 -7.60 4.11 1.51
CA HIS A 42 -7.15 5.48 1.31
C HIS A 42 -7.51 5.97 -0.08
N THR A 43 -7.79 7.26 -0.22
CA THR A 43 -8.00 7.88 -1.53
C THR A 43 -6.69 7.93 -2.32
N ILE A 44 -6.77 7.77 -3.64
CA ILE A 44 -5.58 7.78 -4.52
C ILE A 44 -4.74 9.05 -4.31
N ALA A 45 -5.39 10.21 -4.16
CA ALA A 45 -4.71 11.48 -3.92
C ALA A 45 -3.85 11.46 -2.66
N LYS A 46 -4.39 10.94 -1.55
CA LYS A 46 -3.67 10.84 -0.26
C LYS A 46 -2.52 9.84 -0.33
N VAL A 47 -2.69 8.76 -1.10
CA VAL A 47 -1.63 7.77 -1.33
C VAL A 47 -0.47 8.37 -2.12
N ILE A 48 -0.74 9.13 -3.18
CA ILE A 48 0.31 9.80 -3.97
C ILE A 48 1.09 10.81 -3.11
N GLU A 49 0.38 11.61 -2.31
CA GLU A 49 1.02 12.56 -1.39
C GLU A 49 1.92 11.83 -0.39
N ARG A 50 1.43 10.76 0.22
CA ARG A 50 2.17 9.96 1.20
C ARG A 50 3.40 9.29 0.59
N PHE A 51 3.26 8.71 -0.60
CA PHE A 51 4.38 8.08 -1.31
C PHE A 51 5.43 9.11 -1.73
N THR A 52 5.01 10.33 -2.07
CA THR A 52 5.93 11.44 -2.37
C THR A 52 6.70 11.87 -1.12
N GLN A 53 6.05 11.93 0.04
CA GLN A 53 6.72 12.19 1.32
C GLN A 53 7.70 11.08 1.68
N LEU A 54 7.29 9.81 1.62
CA LEU A 54 8.15 8.66 1.90
C LEU A 54 9.38 8.61 0.97
N SER A 55 9.20 8.94 -0.31
CA SER A 55 10.31 9.03 -1.27
C SER A 55 11.31 10.14 -0.92
N LYS A 56 10.84 11.26 -0.37
CA LYS A 56 11.69 12.37 0.09
C LYS A 56 12.39 12.06 1.40
N ASP A 57 11.68 11.50 2.36
CA ASP A 57 12.16 11.25 3.71
C ASP A 57 13.18 10.10 3.76
N LYS A 58 13.19 9.22 2.74
CA LYS A 58 14.12 8.07 2.61
C LYS A 58 14.24 7.27 3.91
N THR A 59 13.15 7.16 4.65
CA THR A 59 13.11 6.53 5.96
C THR A 59 13.22 5.03 5.83
N LEU A 60 14.16 4.45 6.58
CA LEU A 60 14.49 3.01 6.54
C LEU A 60 13.27 2.11 6.82
N ASN A 61 12.36 2.57 7.70
CA ASN A 61 11.14 1.86 8.10
C ASN A 61 9.89 2.65 7.69
N SER A 62 9.71 2.84 6.38
CA SER A 62 8.54 3.53 5.81
C SER A 62 7.19 2.85 6.13
N GLU A 63 7.22 1.60 6.61
CA GLU A 63 6.06 0.71 6.75
C GLU A 63 5.30 0.88 8.08
N ASP A 64 5.98 1.26 9.17
CA ASP A 64 5.39 1.50 10.49
C ASP A 64 4.84 2.93 10.66
N SER A 65 5.27 3.86 9.80
CA SER A 65 4.84 5.27 9.86
C SER A 65 3.73 5.62 8.87
N PHE A 66 3.08 4.64 8.23
CA PHE A 66 2.02 4.93 7.25
C PHE A 66 0.82 5.60 7.92
#